data_AF-A0A7S0W536-F1
#
_entry.id   AF-A0A7S0W536-F1
#
_cell.length_a   1.000
_cell.length_b   1.000
_cell.length_c   1.000
_cell.angle_alpha   90.00
_cell.angle_beta   90.00
_cell.angle_gamma   90.00
#
_symmetry.space_group_name_H-M   'P 1'
#
loop_
_entity.id
_entity.type
_entity.pdbx_description
1 polymer ?
#
loop_
_entity_poly.entity_id
_entity_poly.type
_entity_poly.pdbx_seq_one_letter_code
_entity_poly.pdbx_strand_id
1 'polypeptide(L)'
;TDKLLKADKKHPSQWAHSPALGFVTACPATCGTGMALQVTLKAPKLSKRPDLAALASRAGLKLLEGEAGVKGDLVTLLCPSPLGVSEVECANKTLDAAAYLCKHEKMLAGGRGQLWLWDDHPRVCVTGAPSGDKRAVARAVAAEFGCVLVSASGLLREQVEAKTEVGVTVAKMMREGYFVPPGVMAGLVAERLGLPDCQSKGWVL
;
A
#
# COMPACT_ATOMS: atom_id res chain seq x y z
N THR A 1 -44.13 -6.16 15.00
CA THR A 1 -43.40 -4.89 14.75
C THR A 1 -42.85 -4.26 16.03
N ASP A 2 -42.54 -5.03 17.09
CA ASP A 2 -42.39 -4.42 18.42
C ASP A 2 -41.37 -5.14 19.34
N LYS A 3 -40.11 -5.29 18.89
CA LYS A 3 -39.05 -5.96 19.70
C LYS A 3 -37.61 -5.43 19.57
N LEU A 4 -37.36 -4.26 18.96
CA LEU A 4 -35.97 -3.84 18.70
C LEU A 4 -35.35 -2.84 19.69
N LEU A 5 -36.14 -2.10 20.47
CA LEU A 5 -35.59 -1.12 21.41
C LEU A 5 -36.35 -1.14 22.73
N LYS A 6 -35.75 -1.70 23.79
CA LYS A 6 -36.22 -1.49 25.16
C LYS A 6 -35.60 -0.19 25.66
N ALA A 7 -36.36 0.89 25.63
CA ALA A 7 -36.01 2.09 26.39
C ALA A 7 -36.30 1.82 27.88
N ASP A 8 -35.27 1.86 28.73
CA ASP A 8 -35.43 1.79 30.18
C ASP A 8 -35.98 3.13 30.69
N LYS A 9 -37.11 3.08 31.41
CA LYS A 9 -37.84 4.27 31.87
C LYS A 9 -37.21 4.94 33.09
N LYS A 10 -36.08 4.44 33.61
CA LYS A 10 -35.44 4.93 34.85
C LYS A 10 -34.26 5.90 34.66
N HIS A 11 -33.74 6.06 33.44
CA HIS A 11 -32.61 6.97 33.18
C HIS A 11 -32.82 7.76 31.87
N PRO A 12 -32.85 9.11 31.89
CA PRO A 12 -33.24 9.95 30.75
C PRO A 12 -32.20 10.02 29.60
N SER A 13 -31.16 9.19 29.62
CA SER A 13 -30.03 9.26 28.69
C SER A 13 -29.45 7.88 28.35
N GLN A 14 -30.32 6.89 28.08
CA GLN A 14 -29.86 5.62 27.51
C GLN A 14 -29.89 5.69 25.98
N TRP A 15 -28.71 5.54 25.39
CA TRP A 15 -28.51 5.50 23.94
C TRP A 15 -29.00 4.17 23.39
N ALA A 16 -29.68 4.19 22.25
CA ALA A 16 -30.10 2.98 21.55
C ALA A 16 -28.88 2.20 21.08
N HIS A 17 -28.64 1.02 21.65
CA HIS A 17 -27.49 0.18 21.35
C HIS A 17 -27.90 -1.29 21.16
N SER A 18 -27.32 -1.94 20.15
CA SER A 18 -27.54 -3.35 19.82
C SER A 18 -26.19 -4.08 19.76
N PRO A 19 -26.06 -5.30 20.32
CA PRO A 19 -24.82 -6.08 20.20
C PRO A 19 -24.37 -6.35 18.76
N ALA A 20 -25.33 -6.42 17.82
CA ALA A 20 -25.04 -6.68 16.41
C ALA A 20 -24.77 -5.41 15.58
N LEU A 21 -25.28 -4.26 16.02
CA LEU A 21 -25.26 -3.01 15.23
C LEU A 21 -24.53 -1.85 15.93
N GLY A 22 -24.01 -2.05 17.14
CA GLY A 22 -23.48 -0.97 17.97
C GLY A 22 -24.56 0.08 18.30
N PHE A 23 -24.19 1.35 18.30
CA PHE A 23 -25.12 2.47 18.41
C PHE A 23 -26.06 2.53 17.20
N VAL A 24 -27.36 2.57 17.47
CA VAL A 24 -28.41 2.66 16.46
C VAL A 24 -28.68 4.12 16.17
N THR A 25 -28.54 4.51 14.91
CA THR A 25 -28.75 5.89 14.45
C THR A 25 -29.87 5.94 13.41
N ALA A 26 -30.36 7.14 13.09
CA ALA A 26 -31.43 7.32 12.09
C ALA A 26 -30.97 6.94 10.67
N CYS A 27 -29.66 7.04 10.39
CA CYS A 27 -29.09 6.63 9.11
C CYS A 27 -28.39 5.27 9.28
N PRO A 28 -28.78 4.22 8.53
CA PRO A 28 -28.13 2.91 8.61
C PRO A 28 -26.61 2.94 8.37
N ALA A 29 -26.12 3.92 7.60
CA ALA A 29 -24.70 4.07 7.29
C ALA A 29 -23.84 4.58 8.47
N THR A 30 -24.48 5.11 9.52
CA THR A 30 -23.81 5.63 10.71
C THR A 30 -24.02 4.75 11.95
N CYS A 31 -24.66 3.59 11.79
CA CYS A 31 -24.74 2.59 12.85
C CYS A 31 -23.35 2.03 13.19
N GLY A 32 -23.17 1.54 14.41
CA GLY A 32 -21.89 1.03 14.90
C GLY A 32 -21.32 1.98 15.94
N THR A 33 -20.38 2.82 15.53
CA THR A 33 -19.78 3.85 16.40
C THR A 33 -20.71 5.04 16.63
N GLY A 34 -21.71 5.25 15.77
CA GLY A 34 -22.49 6.49 15.78
C GLY A 34 -21.71 7.72 15.30
N MET A 35 -20.47 7.55 14.85
CA MET A 35 -19.58 8.62 14.42
C MET A 35 -19.47 8.69 12.91
N ALA A 36 -19.55 9.91 12.38
CA ALA A 36 -19.14 10.24 11.02
C ALA A 36 -17.91 11.14 11.11
N LEU A 37 -16.74 10.59 10.75
CA LEU A 37 -15.49 11.34 10.73
C LEU A 37 -15.25 11.88 9.34
N GLN A 38 -15.04 13.19 9.25
CA GLN A 38 -14.72 13.88 8.01
C GLN A 38 -13.41 14.65 8.20
N VAL A 39 -12.54 14.55 7.19
CA VAL A 39 -11.27 15.26 7.14
C VAL A 39 -11.23 16.13 5.90
N THR A 40 -10.81 17.38 6.06
CA THR A 40 -10.59 18.32 4.95
C THR A 40 -9.12 18.64 4.86
N LEU A 41 -8.52 18.38 3.70
CA LEU A 41 -7.11 18.58 3.42
C LEU A 41 -6.92 19.68 2.39
N LYS A 42 -5.89 20.52 2.57
CA LYS A 42 -5.44 21.45 1.53
C LYS A 42 -4.49 20.72 0.58
N ALA A 43 -4.97 20.38 -0.60
CA ALA A 43 -4.26 19.57 -1.58
C ALA A 43 -4.43 20.14 -3.02
N PRO A 44 -3.71 21.24 -3.36
CA PRO A 44 -3.86 21.95 -4.64
C PRO A 44 -3.44 21.14 -5.88
N LYS A 45 -2.57 20.14 -5.76
CA LYS A 45 -2.17 19.27 -6.87
C LYS A 45 -3.00 17.99 -6.91
N LEU A 46 -3.30 17.40 -5.76
CA LEU A 46 -4.11 16.19 -5.63
C LEU A 46 -5.56 16.42 -6.07
N SER A 47 -6.13 17.59 -5.77
CA SER A 47 -7.49 17.99 -6.18
C SER A 47 -7.70 17.98 -7.70
N LYS A 48 -6.63 18.20 -8.48
CA LYS A 48 -6.68 18.25 -9.95
C LYS A 48 -6.56 16.89 -10.61
N ARG A 49 -6.31 15.83 -9.84
CA ARG A 49 -6.11 14.49 -10.37
C ARG A 49 -7.44 13.80 -10.68
N PRO A 50 -7.59 13.17 -11.85
CA PRO A 50 -8.81 12.43 -12.19
C PRO A 50 -8.98 11.16 -11.35
N ASP A 51 -7.90 10.62 -10.77
CA ASP A 51 -7.90 9.40 -9.96
C ASP A 51 -8.04 9.64 -8.46
N LEU A 52 -8.34 10.88 -8.01
CA LEU A 52 -8.48 11.22 -6.59
C LEU A 52 -9.49 10.34 -5.85
N ALA A 53 -10.64 10.05 -6.45
CA ALA A 53 -11.67 9.19 -5.84
C ALA A 53 -11.16 7.75 -5.63
N ALA A 54 -10.44 7.20 -6.61
CA ALA A 54 -9.83 5.88 -6.51
C ALA A 54 -8.72 5.88 -5.46
N LEU A 55 -7.93 6.95 -5.38
CA LEU A 55 -6.87 7.11 -4.40
C LEU A 55 -7.39 7.17 -2.96
N ALA A 56 -8.44 7.97 -2.73
CA ALA A 56 -9.13 8.04 -1.44
C ALA A 56 -9.70 6.67 -1.06
N SER A 57 -10.34 5.99 -2.01
CA SER A 57 -10.91 4.65 -1.80
C SER A 57 -9.84 3.63 -1.40
N ARG A 58 -8.64 3.69 -2.00
CA ARG A 58 -7.48 2.85 -1.62
C ARG A 58 -6.96 3.16 -0.21
N ALA A 59 -7.09 4.40 0.24
CA ALA A 59 -6.77 4.79 1.62
C ALA A 59 -7.90 4.48 2.61
N GLY A 60 -9.02 3.91 2.15
CA GLY A 60 -10.18 3.59 2.98
C GLY A 60 -11.11 4.78 3.25
N LEU A 61 -10.97 5.89 2.51
CA LEU A 61 -11.82 7.07 2.62
C LEU A 61 -12.71 7.25 1.40
N LYS A 62 -13.91 7.81 1.58
CA LYS A 62 -14.83 8.15 0.51
C LYS A 62 -14.75 9.65 0.20
N LEU A 63 -14.55 10.00 -1.07
CA LEU A 63 -14.70 11.39 -1.53
C LEU A 63 -16.18 11.77 -1.52
N LEU A 64 -16.51 12.93 -0.95
CA LEU A 64 -17.88 13.44 -1.00
C LEU A 64 -18.23 13.87 -2.43
N GLU A 65 -19.50 13.74 -2.80
CA GLU A 65 -19.97 14.11 -4.14
C GLU A 65 -20.24 15.62 -4.24
N GLY A 66 -20.02 16.18 -5.42
CA GLY A 66 -20.28 17.60 -5.71
C GLY A 66 -19.29 18.58 -5.06
N GLU A 67 -19.72 19.84 -4.89
CA GLU A 67 -18.90 20.91 -4.30
C GLU A 67 -18.50 20.65 -2.83
N ALA A 68 -19.16 19.72 -2.16
CA ALA A 68 -18.83 19.30 -0.81
C ALA A 68 -17.53 18.47 -0.75
N GLY A 69 -17.12 17.83 -1.84
CA GLY A 69 -15.93 16.98 -1.89
C GLY A 69 -14.66 17.71 -2.30
N VAL A 70 -14.75 18.60 -3.30
CA VAL A 70 -13.60 19.40 -3.73
C VAL A 70 -14.05 20.85 -3.90
N LYS A 71 -13.51 21.73 -3.06
CA LYS A 71 -13.75 23.17 -3.12
C LYS A 71 -12.42 23.90 -3.33
N GLY A 72 -12.11 24.18 -4.59
CA GLY A 72 -10.81 24.73 -4.98
C GLY A 72 -9.69 23.79 -4.59
N ASP A 73 -8.80 24.24 -3.70
CA ASP A 73 -7.67 23.45 -3.21
C ASP A 73 -8.00 22.57 -2.00
N LEU A 74 -9.25 22.59 -1.51
CA LEU A 74 -9.69 21.83 -0.35
C LEU A 74 -10.38 20.54 -0.81
N VAL A 75 -9.88 19.39 -0.32
CA VAL A 75 -10.46 18.07 -0.55
C VAL A 75 -11.02 17.54 0.76
N THR A 76 -12.31 17.23 0.75
CA THR A 76 -13.04 16.73 1.91
C THR A 76 -13.39 15.27 1.71
N LEU A 77 -12.95 14.44 2.65
CA LEU A 77 -13.11 13.00 2.63
C LEU A 77 -13.82 12.51 3.89
N LEU A 78 -14.68 11.53 3.70
CA LEU A 78 -15.45 10.87 4.74
C LEU A 78 -14.83 9.52 5.04
N CYS A 79 -14.59 9.23 6.33
CA CYS A 79 -14.29 7.88 6.77
C CYS A 79 -15.60 7.09 6.85
N PRO A 80 -15.78 6.01 6.07
CA PRO A 80 -16.86 5.08 6.33
C PRO A 80 -16.63 4.44 7.71
N SER A 81 -17.68 4.37 8.53
CA SER A 81 -17.66 3.64 9.80
C SER A 81 -18.34 2.29 9.59
N PRO A 82 -17.61 1.22 9.23
CA PRO A 82 -18.19 -0.11 9.16
C PRO A 82 -18.70 -0.56 10.54
N LEU A 83 -19.60 -1.53 10.56
CA LEU A 83 -20.01 -2.18 11.80
C LEU A 83 -18.84 -2.99 12.38
N GLY A 84 -18.71 -3.01 13.71
CA GLY A 84 -17.71 -3.82 14.41
C GLY A 84 -16.31 -3.21 14.53
N VAL A 85 -16.12 -1.96 14.15
CA VAL A 85 -14.90 -1.18 14.47
C VAL A 85 -15.18 -0.21 15.62
N SER A 86 -14.15 0.07 16.42
CA SER A 86 -14.25 1.07 17.51
C SER A 86 -14.11 2.50 17.00
N GLU A 87 -14.56 3.46 17.79
CA GLU A 87 -14.39 4.90 17.57
C GLU A 87 -12.91 5.26 17.39
N VAL A 88 -12.05 4.69 18.24
CA VAL A 88 -10.59 4.89 18.22
C VAL A 88 -9.99 4.37 16.93
N GLU A 89 -10.43 3.19 16.48
CA GLU A 89 -9.95 2.60 15.24
C GLU A 89 -10.41 3.42 14.01
N CYS A 90 -11.63 3.95 14.01
CA CYS A 90 -12.09 4.86 12.97
C CYS A 90 -11.26 6.15 12.93
N ALA A 91 -10.94 6.72 14.10
CA ALA A 91 -10.09 7.91 14.21
C ALA A 91 -8.68 7.64 13.69
N ASN A 92 -8.05 6.55 14.13
CA ASN A 92 -6.70 6.18 13.68
C ASN A 92 -6.65 5.93 12.17
N LYS A 93 -7.61 5.18 11.61
CA LYS A 93 -7.71 4.96 10.15
C LYS A 93 -7.86 6.27 9.38
N THR A 94 -8.67 7.20 9.90
CA THR A 94 -8.84 8.52 9.29
C THR A 94 -7.54 9.32 9.30
N LEU A 95 -6.81 9.30 10.42
CA LEU A 95 -5.52 9.98 10.56
C LEU A 95 -4.45 9.39 9.63
N ASP A 96 -4.35 8.07 9.56
CA ASP A 96 -3.40 7.36 8.70
C ASP A 96 -3.68 7.67 7.22
N ALA A 97 -4.95 7.62 6.82
CA ALA A 97 -5.36 7.96 5.46
C ALA A 97 -5.13 9.44 5.12
N ALA A 98 -5.38 10.35 6.06
CA ALA A 98 -5.08 11.76 5.89
C ALA A 98 -3.57 12.01 5.74
N ALA A 99 -2.75 11.36 6.57
CA ALA A 99 -1.29 11.44 6.49
C ALA A 99 -0.78 10.93 5.14
N TYR A 100 -1.34 9.81 4.66
CA TYR A 100 -1.04 9.26 3.35
C TYR A 100 -1.33 10.26 2.22
N LEU A 101 -2.49 10.90 2.21
CA LEU A 101 -2.84 11.87 1.16
C LEU A 101 -2.00 13.16 1.24
N CYS A 102 -1.69 13.63 2.45
CA CYS A 102 -0.78 14.76 2.66
C CYS A 102 0.62 14.47 2.09
N LYS A 103 1.10 13.25 2.26
CA LYS A 103 2.38 12.80 1.72
C LYS A 103 2.38 12.82 0.19
N HIS A 104 1.30 12.37 -0.44
CA HIS A 104 1.14 12.46 -1.90
C HIS A 104 1.18 13.88 -2.41
N GLU A 105 0.46 14.80 -1.75
CA GLU A 105 0.47 16.21 -2.15
C GLU A 105 1.90 16.77 -2.13
N LYS A 106 2.68 16.47 -1.08
CA LYS A 106 4.09 16.88 -0.99
C LYS A 106 4.95 16.28 -2.11
N MET A 107 4.70 15.03 -2.49
CA MET A 107 5.43 14.38 -3.58
C MET A 107 5.06 14.95 -4.96
N LEU A 108 3.79 15.25 -5.18
CA LEU A 108 3.32 15.98 -6.36
C LEU A 108 3.89 17.41 -6.37
N ALA A 109 4.05 18.02 -5.21
CA ALA A 109 4.72 19.31 -5.05
C ALA A 109 6.15 19.24 -5.60
N GLY A 110 6.89 18.17 -5.26
CA GLY A 110 8.25 17.89 -5.71
C GLY A 110 8.41 17.29 -7.12
N GLY A 111 7.34 17.20 -7.92
CA GLY A 111 7.43 16.77 -9.33
C GLY A 111 7.47 15.26 -9.57
N ARG A 112 7.19 14.42 -8.56
CA ARG A 112 7.08 12.96 -8.74
C ARG A 112 5.71 12.61 -9.35
N GLY A 113 5.70 12.03 -10.55
CA GLY A 113 4.48 11.69 -11.30
C GLY A 113 3.83 10.34 -10.93
N GLN A 114 4.53 9.47 -10.20
CA GLN A 114 4.03 8.13 -9.84
C GLN A 114 4.20 7.84 -8.35
N LEU A 115 3.29 7.03 -7.83
CA LEU A 115 3.06 6.83 -6.42
C LEU A 115 3.69 5.55 -5.87
N TRP A 116 4.41 5.68 -4.75
CA TRP A 116 4.80 4.60 -3.86
C TRP A 116 4.07 4.74 -2.53
N LEU A 117 3.58 3.64 -1.94
CA LEU A 117 3.02 3.65 -0.57
C LEU A 117 4.08 4.03 0.49
N TRP A 118 5.36 3.97 0.14
CA TRP A 118 6.52 4.16 1.01
C TRP A 118 7.38 5.31 0.45
N ASP A 119 8.14 6.02 1.30
CA ASP A 119 9.03 7.10 0.83
C ASP A 119 10.18 6.59 -0.07
N ASP A 120 10.49 5.29 0.09
CA ASP A 120 11.54 4.58 -0.63
C ASP A 120 10.99 3.82 -1.83
N HIS A 121 11.81 3.74 -2.88
CA HIS A 121 11.52 2.93 -4.05
C HIS A 121 11.23 1.46 -3.67
N PRO A 122 10.33 0.74 -4.37
CA PRO A 122 9.92 -0.60 -3.97
C PRO A 122 11.11 -1.55 -3.91
N ARG A 123 11.19 -2.29 -2.81
CA ARG A 123 12.15 -3.37 -2.60
C ARG A 123 11.35 -4.63 -2.36
N VAL A 124 11.16 -5.42 -3.40
CA VAL A 124 10.26 -6.58 -3.40
C VAL A 124 11.08 -7.84 -3.62
N CYS A 125 10.80 -8.89 -2.85
CA CYS A 125 11.37 -10.22 -3.05
C CYS A 125 10.24 -11.20 -3.35
N VAL A 126 10.29 -11.85 -4.51
CA VAL A 126 9.26 -12.79 -4.98
C VAL A 126 9.68 -14.21 -4.62
N THR A 127 9.08 -14.73 -3.55
CA THR A 127 9.31 -16.09 -3.06
C THR A 127 8.12 -16.99 -3.37
N GLY A 128 8.34 -18.31 -3.38
CA GLY A 128 7.26 -19.27 -3.66
C GLY A 128 7.77 -20.63 -4.13
N ALA A 129 6.84 -21.57 -4.24
CA ALA A 129 7.11 -22.94 -4.67
C ALA A 129 7.89 -22.98 -5.99
N PRO A 130 8.76 -23.98 -6.21
CA PRO A 130 9.58 -24.07 -7.41
C PRO A 130 8.76 -24.20 -8.71
N SER A 131 7.51 -24.69 -8.65
CA SER A 131 6.58 -24.79 -9.78
C SER A 131 5.85 -23.48 -10.13
N GLY A 132 5.94 -22.44 -9.29
CA GLY A 132 5.31 -21.16 -9.56
C GLY A 132 6.12 -20.33 -10.55
N ASP A 133 5.46 -19.66 -11.50
CA ASP A 133 6.09 -18.71 -12.42
C ASP A 133 6.44 -17.39 -11.72
N LYS A 134 7.30 -17.49 -10.70
CA LYS A 134 7.86 -16.36 -9.94
C LYS A 134 8.49 -15.32 -10.85
N ARG A 135 9.05 -15.77 -11.98
CA ARG A 135 9.67 -14.89 -12.97
C ARG A 135 8.64 -14.03 -13.69
N ALA A 136 7.49 -14.58 -14.08
CA ALA A 136 6.42 -13.78 -14.67
C ALA A 136 5.88 -12.75 -13.68
N VAL A 137 5.67 -13.14 -12.42
CA VAL A 137 5.23 -12.21 -11.37
C VAL A 137 6.27 -11.12 -11.13
N ALA A 138 7.54 -11.47 -10.94
CA ALA A 138 8.61 -10.50 -10.72
C ALA A 138 8.76 -9.53 -11.90
N ARG A 139 8.64 -10.01 -13.15
CA ARG A 139 8.63 -9.17 -14.35
C ARG A 139 7.43 -8.23 -14.38
N ALA A 140 6.24 -8.72 -14.11
CA ALA A 140 5.03 -7.90 -14.11
C ALA A 140 5.12 -6.80 -13.05
N VAL A 141 5.56 -7.15 -11.85
CA VAL A 141 5.80 -6.21 -10.74
C VAL A 141 6.87 -5.19 -11.13
N ALA A 142 8.02 -5.62 -11.65
CA ALA A 142 9.08 -4.69 -12.05
C ALA A 142 8.65 -3.74 -13.17
N ALA A 143 7.87 -4.22 -14.14
CA ALA A 143 7.35 -3.41 -15.24
C ALA A 143 6.31 -2.38 -14.76
N GLU A 144 5.33 -2.83 -13.97
CA GLU A 144 4.30 -1.97 -13.38
C GLU A 144 4.93 -0.83 -12.56
N PHE A 145 6.02 -1.16 -11.86
CA PHE A 145 6.65 -0.26 -10.92
C PHE A 145 7.93 0.42 -11.43
N GLY A 146 8.34 0.20 -12.68
CA GLY A 146 9.58 0.74 -13.22
C GLY A 146 10.83 0.41 -12.38
N CYS A 147 10.79 -0.69 -11.62
CA CYS A 147 11.88 -1.15 -10.78
C CYS A 147 12.90 -1.96 -11.58
N VAL A 148 14.11 -2.06 -11.04
CA VAL A 148 15.12 -2.97 -11.60
C VAL A 148 14.75 -4.41 -11.26
N LEU A 149 14.56 -5.25 -12.28
CA LEU A 149 14.42 -6.69 -12.08
C LEU A 149 15.80 -7.32 -11.86
N VAL A 150 15.99 -7.91 -10.69
CA VAL A 150 17.21 -8.64 -10.32
C VAL A 150 16.86 -10.11 -10.20
N SER A 151 17.66 -11.00 -10.79
CA SER A 151 17.45 -12.45 -10.61
C SER A 151 18.78 -13.13 -10.33
N ALA A 152 18.79 -14.01 -9.32
CA ALA A 152 19.97 -14.79 -8.96
C ALA A 152 20.55 -15.57 -10.15
N SER A 153 19.68 -16.21 -10.94
CA SER A 153 20.11 -16.93 -12.14
C SER A 153 20.65 -16.03 -13.25
N GLY A 154 20.12 -14.81 -13.37
CA GLY A 154 20.61 -13.82 -14.33
C GLY A 154 22.00 -13.32 -13.96
N LEU A 155 22.21 -12.99 -12.68
CA LEU A 155 23.51 -12.56 -12.17
C LEU A 155 24.58 -13.62 -12.38
N LEU A 156 24.28 -14.89 -12.11
CA LEU A 156 25.25 -15.97 -12.36
C LEU A 156 25.61 -16.09 -13.84
N ARG A 157 24.64 -15.96 -14.75
CA ARG A 157 24.90 -16.03 -16.20
C ARG A 157 25.77 -14.87 -16.67
N GLU A 158 25.49 -13.66 -16.19
CA GLU A 158 26.28 -12.46 -16.49
C GLU A 158 27.76 -12.64 -16.05
N GLN A 159 27.99 -13.18 -14.85
CA GLN A 159 29.35 -13.45 -14.37
C GLN A 159 30.07 -14.50 -15.22
N VAL A 160 29.37 -15.55 -15.65
CA VAL A 160 29.91 -16.60 -16.53
C VAL A 160 30.27 -16.04 -17.91
N GLU A 161 29.39 -15.22 -18.51
CA GLU A 161 29.60 -14.58 -19.80
C GLU A 161 30.76 -13.57 -19.77
N ALA A 162 30.86 -12.80 -18.68
CA ALA A 162 31.94 -11.85 -18.44
C ALA A 162 33.28 -12.52 -18.07
N LYS A 163 33.30 -13.86 -17.88
CA LYS A 163 34.49 -14.65 -17.50
C LYS A 163 35.20 -14.13 -16.25
N THR A 164 34.44 -13.65 -15.27
CA THR A 164 35.00 -13.23 -13.98
C THR A 164 35.53 -14.44 -13.20
N GLU A 165 36.37 -14.23 -12.19
CA GLU A 165 36.88 -15.32 -11.34
C GLU A 165 35.73 -16.14 -10.71
N VAL A 166 34.68 -15.44 -10.27
CA VAL A 166 33.44 -16.06 -9.78
C VAL A 166 32.73 -16.81 -10.91
N GLY A 167 32.61 -16.22 -12.09
CA GLY A 167 31.98 -16.83 -13.26
C GLY A 167 32.66 -18.12 -13.72
N VAL A 168 34.00 -18.17 -13.74
CA VAL A 168 34.76 -19.39 -14.09
C VAL A 168 34.48 -20.50 -13.09
N THR A 169 34.48 -20.18 -11.80
CA THR A 169 34.21 -21.12 -10.70
C THR A 169 32.78 -21.64 -10.77
N VAL A 170 31.80 -20.74 -10.95
CA VAL A 170 30.38 -21.08 -11.12
C VAL A 170 30.16 -21.94 -12.36
N ALA A 171 30.79 -21.62 -13.49
CA ALA A 171 30.68 -22.40 -14.73
C ALA A 171 31.22 -23.83 -14.59
N LYS A 172 32.24 -24.02 -13.75
CA LYS A 172 32.76 -25.35 -13.40
C LYS A 172 31.77 -26.11 -12.50
N MET A 173 31.32 -25.47 -11.41
CA MET A 173 30.36 -26.06 -10.48
C MET A 173 29.05 -26.46 -11.17
N MET A 174 28.50 -25.60 -12.04
CA MET A 174 27.29 -25.89 -12.80
C MET A 174 27.45 -27.07 -13.76
N ARG A 175 28.63 -27.23 -14.39
CA ARG A 175 28.93 -28.39 -15.25
C ARG A 175 29.01 -29.69 -14.45
N GLU A 176 29.53 -29.62 -13.23
CA GLU A 176 29.70 -30.76 -12.33
C GLU A 176 28.44 -31.06 -11.50
N GLY A 177 27.37 -30.26 -11.63
CA GLY A 177 26.11 -30.44 -10.91
C GLY A 177 26.14 -29.97 -9.45
N TYR A 178 27.16 -29.21 -9.05
CA TYR A 178 27.27 -28.64 -7.71
C TYR A 178 26.48 -27.33 -7.57
N PHE A 179 25.99 -27.07 -6.35
CA PHE A 179 25.30 -25.83 -6.02
C PHE A 179 26.29 -24.69 -5.74
N VAL A 180 25.92 -23.48 -6.13
CA VAL A 180 26.68 -22.26 -5.79
C VAL A 180 26.54 -21.99 -4.29
N PRO A 181 27.64 -21.75 -3.56
CA PRO A 181 27.58 -21.46 -2.13
C PRO A 181 26.70 -20.23 -1.81
N PRO A 182 25.88 -20.27 -0.74
CA PRO A 182 24.99 -19.16 -0.40
C PRO A 182 25.71 -17.82 -0.18
N GLY A 183 26.92 -17.83 0.39
CA GLY A 183 27.71 -16.62 0.60
C GLY A 183 28.12 -15.92 -0.69
N VAL A 184 28.47 -16.70 -1.73
CA VAL A 184 28.81 -16.15 -3.06
C VAL A 184 27.57 -15.52 -3.69
N MET A 185 26.42 -16.21 -3.62
CA MET A 185 25.15 -15.68 -4.13
C MET A 185 24.72 -14.40 -3.41
N ALA A 186 24.80 -14.39 -2.08
CA ALA A 186 24.44 -13.23 -1.28
C ALA A 186 25.32 -12.01 -1.60
N GLY A 187 26.63 -12.21 -1.81
CA GLY A 187 27.56 -11.17 -2.23
C GLY A 187 27.17 -10.54 -3.57
N LEU A 188 26.93 -11.36 -4.59
CA LEU A 188 26.54 -10.88 -5.93
C LEU A 188 25.21 -10.11 -5.90
N VAL A 189 24.23 -10.60 -5.15
CA VAL A 189 22.94 -9.90 -5.00
C VAL A 189 23.15 -8.58 -4.26
N ALA A 190 23.88 -8.56 -3.15
CA ALA A 190 24.13 -7.35 -2.38
C ALA A 190 24.82 -6.26 -3.21
N GLU A 191 25.83 -6.63 -4.00
CA GLU A 191 26.52 -5.72 -4.91
C GLU A 191 25.57 -5.13 -5.95
N ARG A 192 24.76 -5.98 -6.60
CA ARG A 192 23.79 -5.54 -7.62
C ARG A 192 22.76 -4.56 -7.04
N LEU A 193 22.26 -4.84 -5.84
CA LEU A 193 21.27 -4.02 -5.14
C LEU A 193 21.87 -2.70 -4.64
N GLY A 194 23.19 -2.62 -4.47
CA GLY A 194 23.93 -1.42 -4.09
C GLY A 194 24.08 -0.39 -5.21
N LEU A 195 23.83 -0.77 -6.47
CA LEU A 195 24.03 0.13 -7.62
C LEU A 195 23.04 1.31 -7.63
N PRO A 196 23.42 2.48 -8.20
CA PRO A 196 22.60 3.69 -8.19
C PRO A 196 21.22 3.52 -8.82
N ASP A 197 21.08 2.65 -9.82
CA ASP A 197 19.79 2.36 -10.46
C ASP A 197 18.83 1.64 -9.51
N CYS A 198 19.30 0.62 -8.78
CA CYS A 198 18.53 -0.08 -7.76
C CYS A 198 18.19 0.83 -6.57
N GLN A 199 19.09 1.74 -6.19
CA GLN A 199 18.84 2.69 -5.10
C GLN A 199 17.83 3.78 -5.49
N SER A 200 17.87 4.24 -6.75
CA SER A 200 17.03 5.36 -7.25
C SER A 200 15.73 4.93 -7.94
N LYS A 201 15.57 3.65 -8.29
CA LYS A 201 14.34 3.13 -8.91
C LYS A 201 13.71 1.98 -8.12
N GLY A 202 14.43 1.42 -7.14
CA GLY A 202 13.99 0.22 -6.43
C GLY A 202 14.31 -1.04 -7.22
N TRP A 203 13.96 -2.18 -6.65
CA TRP A 203 14.29 -3.49 -7.20
C TRP A 203 13.25 -4.56 -6.85
N VAL A 204 13.16 -5.55 -7.74
CA VAL A 204 12.39 -6.78 -7.56
C VAL A 204 13.34 -7.97 -7.70
N LEU A 205 13.44 -8.81 -6.67
CA LEU A 205 14.31 -9.99 -6.58
C LEU A 205 13.53 -11.29 -6.78
#